data_AF-A0A8J8JLP9-F1
#
_entry.id   AF-A0A8J8JLP9-F1
#
_cell.length_a   1.000
_cell.length_b   1.000
_cell.length_c   1.000
_cell.angle_alpha   90.00
_cell.angle_beta   90.00
_cell.angle_gamma   90.00
#
_symmetry.space_group_name_H-M   'P 1'
#
loop_
_entity.id
_entity.type
_entity.pdbx_description
1 polymer ?
#
loop_
_entity_poly.entity_id
_entity_poly.type
_entity_poly.pdbx_seq_one_letter_code
_entity_poly.pdbx_strand_id
1 'polypeptide(L)'
;MDRLDGVALVGVLGLAASSAVLEGAVVAALLGGFLLSLSTWRLRGGRPWEALAWLAWVVTAVAAVLPLGGAPFAVVFFGSMLVGLALLLGSRAGQLPDVWTTGSDSGE
;
A
#
# COMPACT_ATOMS: atom_id res chain seq x y z
N MET A 1 -9.00 -6.29 -13.62
CA MET A 1 -9.20 -5.20 -12.64
C MET A 1 -10.33 -5.62 -11.75
N ASP A 2 -10.03 -5.75 -10.46
CA ASP A 2 -10.98 -6.25 -9.46
C ASP A 2 -11.72 -5.07 -8.83
N ARG A 3 -12.84 -5.32 -8.12
CA ARG A 3 -13.61 -4.26 -7.43
C ARG A 3 -12.75 -3.37 -6.53
N LEU A 4 -11.72 -3.96 -5.90
CA LEU A 4 -10.75 -3.27 -5.07
C LEU A 4 -9.85 -2.29 -5.85
N ASP A 5 -9.56 -2.58 -7.13
CA ASP A 5 -8.81 -1.67 -8.00
C ASP A 5 -9.65 -0.42 -8.32
N GLY A 6 -10.96 -0.60 -8.52
CA GLY A 6 -11.91 0.51 -8.70
C GLY A 6 -12.03 1.39 -7.46
N VAL A 7 -12.14 0.80 -6.27
CA VAL A 7 -12.17 1.55 -5.00
C VAL A 7 -10.86 2.31 -4.80
N ALA A 8 -9.71 1.68 -5.08
CA ALA A 8 -8.41 2.33 -5.02
C ALA A 8 -8.36 3.57 -5.93
N LEU A 9 -8.79 3.44 -7.18
CA LEU A 9 -8.83 4.54 -8.14
C LEU A 9 -9.71 5.70 -7.65
N VAL A 10 -10.94 5.41 -7.23
CA VAL A 10 -11.89 6.44 -6.77
C VAL A 10 -11.36 7.14 -5.52
N GLY A 11 -10.80 6.39 -4.57
CA GLY A 11 -10.20 6.97 -3.36
C GLY A 11 -9.00 7.86 -3.66
N VAL A 12 -8.11 7.43 -4.56
CA VAL A 12 -6.96 8.25 -5.00
C VAL A 12 -7.43 9.53 -5.69
N LEU A 13 -8.44 9.46 -6.57
CA LEU A 13 -9.01 10.64 -7.23
C LEU A 13 -9.64 11.60 -6.21
N GLY A 14 -10.39 11.08 -5.24
CA GLY A 14 -10.96 11.89 -4.16
C GLY A 14 -9.88 12.58 -3.31
N LEU A 15 -8.80 11.87 -3.00
CA LEU A 15 -7.63 12.41 -2.29
C LEU A 15 -6.89 13.47 -3.11
N ALA A 16 -6.72 13.27 -4.42
CA ALA A 16 -6.09 14.23 -5.31
C ALA A 16 -6.93 15.51 -5.45
N ALA A 17 -8.26 15.41 -5.48
CA ALA A 17 -9.12 16.59 -5.45
C ALA A 17 -9.05 17.32 -4.10
N SER A 18 -9.00 16.55 -3.01
CA SER A 18 -8.92 17.05 -1.63
C SER A 18 -7.61 17.81 -1.35
N SER A 19 -6.51 17.44 -2.00
CA SER A 19 -5.20 18.08 -1.79
C SER A 19 -5.13 19.53 -2.29
N ALA A 20 -6.07 19.98 -3.11
CA ALA A 20 -6.17 21.38 -3.52
C ALA A 20 -6.66 22.31 -2.38
N VAL A 21 -7.26 21.75 -1.33
CA VAL A 21 -7.93 22.51 -0.27
C VAL A 21 -7.36 22.20 1.11
N LEU A 22 -6.82 20.99 1.31
CA LEU A 22 -6.32 20.51 2.60
C LEU A 22 -4.80 20.67 2.74
N GLU A 23 -4.34 20.85 3.97
CA GLU A 23 -2.92 20.85 4.29
C GLU A 23 -2.27 19.49 3.98
N GLY A 24 -1.01 19.51 3.55
CA GLY A 24 -0.29 18.31 3.14
C GLY A 24 -0.25 17.20 4.20
N ALA A 25 -0.12 17.58 5.49
CA ALA A 25 -0.15 16.62 6.60
C ALA A 25 -1.50 15.90 6.73
N VAL A 26 -2.62 16.62 6.52
CA VAL A 26 -3.97 16.05 6.57
C VAL A 26 -4.20 15.13 5.38
N VAL A 27 -3.77 15.54 4.19
CA VAL A 27 -3.86 14.71 2.98
C VAL A 27 -3.04 13.42 3.15
N ALA A 28 -1.83 13.51 3.70
CA ALA A 28 -0.99 12.36 3.96
C ALA A 28 -1.60 11.41 5.01
N ALA A 29 -2.24 11.94 6.05
CA ALA A 29 -2.97 11.13 7.03
C ALA A 29 -4.16 10.39 6.40
N LEU A 30 -4.95 11.09 5.57
CA LEU A 30 -6.07 10.49 4.83
C LEU A 30 -5.57 9.42 3.85
N LEU A 31 -4.47 9.68 3.14
CA LEU A 31 -3.84 8.71 2.25
C LEU A 31 -3.37 7.48 3.03
N GLY A 32 -2.65 7.66 4.15
CA GLY A 32 -2.18 6.57 5.00
C GLY A 32 -3.33 5.70 5.52
N GLY A 33 -4.40 6.32 6.03
CA GLY A 33 -5.60 5.60 6.47
C GLY A 33 -6.29 4.84 5.35
N PHE A 34 -6.38 5.43 4.16
CA PHE A 34 -6.96 4.78 2.98
C PHE A 34 -6.14 3.58 2.52
N LEU A 35 -4.81 3.72 2.42
CA LEU A 35 -3.89 2.65 2.05
C LEU A 35 -3.92 1.51 3.07
N LEU A 36 -4.01 1.84 4.36
CA LEU A 36 -4.15 0.84 5.43
C LEU A 36 -5.47 0.07 5.29
N SER A 37 -6.57 0.75 5.02
CA SER A 37 -7.86 0.10 4.76
C SER A 37 -7.77 -0.88 3.58
N LEU A 38 -7.19 -0.46 2.44
CA LEU A 38 -6.97 -1.32 1.29
C LEU A 38 -6.08 -2.52 1.62
N SER A 39 -5.01 -2.33 2.38
CA SER A 39 -4.12 -3.40 2.83
C SER A 39 -4.92 -4.47 3.59
N THR A 40 -5.78 -4.09 4.52
CA THR A 40 -6.61 -5.06 5.27
C THR A 40 -7.59 -5.81 4.38
N TRP A 41 -8.16 -5.16 3.35
CA TRP A 41 -9.09 -5.80 2.42
C TRP A 41 -8.37 -6.79 1.52
N ARG A 42 -7.16 -6.48 1.06
CA ARG A 42 -6.32 -7.38 0.26
C ARG A 42 -5.86 -8.59 1.07
N LEU A 43 -5.51 -8.38 2.33
CA LEU A 43 -5.14 -9.47 3.23
C LEU A 43 -6.33 -10.43 3.43
N ARG A 44 -7.52 -9.90 3.70
CA ARG A 44 -8.76 -10.70 3.79
C ARG A 44 -9.17 -11.35 2.48
N GLY A 45 -8.80 -10.76 1.34
CA GLY A 45 -9.03 -11.30 0.00
C GLY A 45 -8.02 -12.37 -0.43
N GLY A 46 -7.15 -12.85 0.45
CA GLY A 46 -6.15 -13.89 0.13
C GLY A 46 -4.98 -13.37 -0.73
N ARG A 47 -4.72 -12.06 -0.73
CA ARG A 47 -3.67 -11.43 -1.55
C ARG A 47 -2.61 -10.77 -0.64
N PRO A 48 -1.85 -11.56 0.12
CA PRO A 48 -0.96 -11.06 1.18
C PRO A 48 0.17 -10.19 0.64
N TRP A 49 0.74 -10.54 -0.52
CA TRP A 49 1.80 -9.75 -1.15
C TRP A 49 1.34 -8.35 -1.56
N GLU A 50 0.13 -8.23 -2.09
CA GLU A 50 -0.45 -6.92 -2.36
C GLU A 50 -0.75 -6.17 -1.07
N ALA A 51 -1.26 -6.84 -0.03
CA ALA A 51 -1.49 -6.20 1.26
C ALA A 51 -0.21 -5.57 1.83
N LEU A 52 0.92 -6.27 1.72
CA LEU A 52 2.24 -5.74 2.09
C LEU A 52 2.68 -4.57 1.20
N ALA A 53 2.39 -4.63 -0.10
CA ALA A 53 2.66 -3.51 -1.00
C ALA A 53 1.92 -2.23 -0.56
N TRP A 54 0.63 -2.34 -0.26
CA TRP A 54 -0.18 -1.23 0.25
C TRP A 54 0.31 -0.75 1.61
N LEU A 55 0.74 -1.67 2.49
CA LEU A 55 1.29 -1.32 3.81
C LEU A 55 2.63 -0.57 3.69
N ALA A 56 3.49 -0.95 2.75
CA ALA A 56 4.72 -0.20 2.47
C ALA A 56 4.41 1.24 2.05
N TRP A 57 3.36 1.47 1.26
CA TRP A 57 2.95 2.83 0.91
C TRP A 57 2.32 3.61 2.07
N VAL A 58 1.78 2.95 3.10
CA VAL A 58 1.44 3.64 4.38
C VAL A 58 2.70 4.22 5.00
N VAL A 59 3.82 3.47 5.02
CA VAL A 59 5.11 3.96 5.52
C VAL A 59 5.59 5.15 4.71
N THR A 60 5.42 5.13 3.39
CA THR A 60 5.73 6.28 2.52
C THR A 60 4.90 7.51 2.90
N ALA A 61 3.59 7.35 3.12
CA ALA A 61 2.70 8.43 3.54
C ALA A 61 3.10 9.01 4.92
N VAL A 62 3.46 8.15 5.87
CA VAL A 62 3.94 8.57 7.19
C VAL A 62 5.27 9.33 7.10
N ALA A 63 6.20 8.86 6.28
CA ALA A 63 7.49 9.50 6.07
C ALA A 63 7.36 10.93 5.51
N ALA A 64 6.30 11.22 4.76
CA ALA A 64 6.03 12.55 4.22
C ALA A 64 5.66 13.59 5.30
N VAL A 65 5.20 13.15 6.48
CA VAL A 65 4.76 14.05 7.57
C VAL A 65 5.75 14.07 8.73
N LEU A 66 6.56 13.02 8.89
CA LEU A 66 7.58 12.98 9.92
C LEU A 66 8.70 13.99 9.63
N PRO A 67 9.25 14.65 10.66
CA PRO A 67 10.37 15.59 10.52
C PRO A 67 11.70 14.85 10.31
N LEU A 68 11.78 14.02 9.26
CA LEU A 68 12.98 13.32 8.85
C LEU A 68 13.83 14.25 7.97
N GLY A 69 15.09 14.43 8.32
CA GLY A 69 16.04 15.20 7.52
C GLY A 69 16.85 14.31 6.57
N GLY A 70 17.19 14.83 5.39
CA GLY A 70 18.26 14.30 4.52
C GLY A 70 18.13 12.81 4.15
N ALA A 71 19.18 12.05 4.44
CA ALA A 71 19.29 10.64 4.05
C ALA A 71 18.22 9.72 4.69
N PRO A 72 17.92 9.81 6.01
CA PRO A 72 16.82 9.07 6.63
C PRO A 72 15.48 9.23 5.90
N PHE A 73 15.11 10.47 5.53
CA PHE A 73 13.90 10.72 4.76
C PHE A 73 13.93 9.99 3.41
N ALA A 74 15.02 10.16 2.66
CA ALA A 74 15.15 9.54 1.34
C ALA A 74 15.06 8.01 1.42
N VAL A 75 15.74 7.38 2.38
CA VAL A 75 15.72 5.93 2.57
C VAL A 75 14.32 5.44 2.92
N VAL A 76 13.66 6.07 3.89
CA VAL A 76 12.32 5.61 4.32
C VAL A 76 11.30 5.88 3.23
N PHE A 77 11.28 7.08 2.65
CA PHE A 77 10.30 7.47 1.63
C PHE A 77 10.48 6.67 0.34
N PHE A 78 11.65 6.75 -0.31
CA PHE A 78 11.87 6.07 -1.59
C PHE A 78 12.01 4.56 -1.41
N GLY A 79 12.64 4.10 -0.32
CA GLY A 79 12.77 2.67 -0.04
C GLY A 79 11.41 2.01 0.13
N SER A 80 10.53 2.58 0.95
CA SER A 80 9.17 2.03 1.11
C SER A 80 8.33 2.14 -0.16
N MET A 81 8.47 3.23 -0.92
CA MET A 81 7.78 3.40 -2.21
C MET A 81 8.18 2.32 -3.22
N LEU A 82 9.49 2.08 -3.37
CA LEU A 82 10.04 1.06 -4.27
C LEU A 82 9.68 -0.35 -3.81
N VAL A 83 9.72 -0.63 -2.51
CA VAL A 83 9.28 -1.91 -1.94
C VAL A 83 7.81 -2.16 -2.26
N GLY A 84 6.93 -1.17 -2.04
CA GLY A 84 5.53 -1.29 -2.39
C GLY A 84 5.32 -1.57 -3.87
N LEU A 85 6.01 -0.83 -4.74
CA LEU A 85 5.93 -1.03 -6.19
C LEU A 85 6.41 -2.43 -6.61
N ALA A 86 7.57 -2.86 -6.10
CA ALA A 86 8.14 -4.17 -6.43
C ALA A 86 7.23 -5.32 -5.97
N LEU A 87 6.66 -5.23 -4.77
CA LEU A 87 5.71 -6.21 -4.25
C LEU A 87 4.42 -6.26 -5.09
N LEU A 88 3.89 -5.10 -5.48
CA LEU A 88 2.66 -5.05 -6.28
C LEU A 88 2.88 -5.65 -7.67
N LEU A 89 3.98 -5.27 -8.34
CA LEU A 89 4.34 -5.79 -9.66
C LEU A 89 4.67 -7.28 -9.60
N GLY A 90 5.50 -7.70 -8.64
CA GLY A 90 5.85 -9.11 -8.45
C GLY A 90 4.64 -9.98 -8.14
N SER A 91 3.70 -9.47 -7.34
CA SER A 91 2.43 -10.18 -7.06
C SER A 91 1.56 -10.30 -8.30
N ARG A 92 1.43 -9.23 -9.10
CA ARG A 92 0.61 -9.24 -10.32
C ARG A 92 1.23 -10.05 -11.46
N ALA A 93 2.56 -10.14 -11.49
CA ALA A 93 3.30 -10.97 -12.45
C ALA A 93 3.34 -12.46 -12.06
N GLY A 94 2.79 -12.85 -10.90
CA GLY A 94 2.84 -14.22 -10.40
C GLY A 94 4.25 -14.70 -10.02
N GLN A 95 5.19 -13.77 -9.79
CA GLN A 95 6.58 -14.09 -9.47
C GLN A 95 6.81 -14.36 -7.98
N LEU A 96 5.87 -13.91 -7.12
CA LEU A 96 5.97 -14.09 -5.69
C LEU A 96 5.33 -15.43 -5.28
N PRO A 97 6.09 -16.30 -4.58
CA PRO A 97 5.59 -17.61 -4.17
C PRO A 97 4.44 -17.45 -3.17
N ASP A 98 3.45 -18.33 -3.28
CA ASP A 98 2.36 -18.40 -2.31
C ASP A 98 2.84 -19.17 -1.06
N VAL A 99 3.52 -18.46 -0.16
CA VAL A 99 4.05 -19.01 1.11
C VAL A 99 3.04 -18.90 2.26
N TRP A 100 1.90 -18.27 2.00
CA TRP A 100 0.92 -17.90 3.04
C TRP A 100 -0.25 -18.90 3.11
N THR A 101 -0.42 -19.73 2.09
CA THR A 101 -1.39 -20.84 2.04
C THR A 101 -0.71 -22.17 2.31
N THR A 102 -0.06 -22.32 3.47
CA THR A 102 0.44 -23.63 3.89
C THR A 102 -0.72 -24.52 4.34
N GLY A 103 -1.20 -25.38 3.43
CA GLY A 103 -2.00 -26.57 3.76
C GLY A 103 -3.51 -26.40 3.65
N SER A 104 -4.06 -26.69 2.48
CA SER A 104 -5.38 -27.30 2.33
C SER A 104 -5.31 -28.54 1.43
N ASP A 105 -4.17 -29.26 1.50
CA ASP A 105 -3.96 -30.52 0.78
C ASP A 105 -3.04 -31.43 1.63
N SER A 106 -3.63 -32.01 2.67
CA SER A 106 -3.15 -33.25 3.33
C SER A 106 -4.24 -33.81 4.26
N GLY A 107 -5.46 -33.87 3.75
CA GLY A 107 -6.57 -34.61 4.36
C GLY A 107 -7.30 -35.37 3.27
N GLU A 108 -7.04 -36.68 3.22
CA GLU A 108 -7.63 -37.76 2.39
C GLU A 108 -6.93 -38.11 1.06
#